data_AF-J9GQM1-F1
#
_entry.id   AF-J9GQM1-F1
#
_cell.length_a   1.000
_cell.length_b   1.000
_cell.length_c   1.000
_cell.angle_alpha   90.00
_cell.angle_beta   90.00
_cell.angle_gamma   90.00
#
_symmetry.space_group_name_H-M   'P 1'
#
loop_
_entity.id
_entity.type
_entity.pdbx_description
1 polymer ?
#
loop_
_entity_poly.entity_id
_entity_poly.type
_entity_poly.pdbx_seq_one_letter_code
_entity_poly.pdbx_strand_id
1 'polypeptide(L)'
;MHHHRDDIHSFVFESERAFDPMKLERYIGSLTSVYGPDMLRYKGVLYLDGVDRRVVFQGVHMLAVSDALDPWGTRTPSSKIVFIGRNLPEEAICRGLATCLVR
;
A
#
# COMPACT_ATOMS: atom_id res chain seq x y z
N MET A 1 35.79 -2.29 10.09
CA MET A 1 34.57 -1.46 10.11
C MET A 1 33.73 -1.87 8.91
N HIS A 2 32.57 -2.51 9.13
CA HIS A 2 31.61 -2.77 8.06
C HIS A 2 30.31 -2.04 8.40
N HIS A 3 30.17 -0.81 7.88
CA HIS A 3 28.90 -0.07 7.85
C HIS A 3 28.24 -0.37 6.51
N HIS A 4 27.34 -1.37 6.45
CA HIS A 4 26.32 -1.50 5.41
C HIS A 4 25.21 -2.41 5.98
N ARG A 5 24.21 -1.83 6.65
CA ARG A 5 22.98 -2.54 7.06
C ARG A 5 21.72 -1.70 6.90
N ASP A 6 21.77 -0.65 6.08
CA ASP A 6 20.62 0.21 5.79
C ASP A 6 20.40 0.31 4.28
N ASP A 7 20.32 -0.84 3.59
CA ASP A 7 19.93 -0.83 2.19
C ASP A 7 18.42 -0.55 2.14
N ILE A 8 18.10 0.74 1.94
CA ILE A 8 16.75 1.21 1.70
C ILE A 8 16.36 0.74 0.30
N HIS A 9 15.27 -0.01 0.21
CA HIS A 9 14.71 -0.46 -1.05
C HIS A 9 13.29 0.04 -1.22
N SER A 10 12.88 0.12 -2.49
CA SER A 10 11.52 0.45 -2.86
C SER A 10 10.95 -0.59 -3.79
N PHE A 11 9.68 -0.92 -3.59
CA PHE A 11 8.94 -1.83 -4.46
C PHE A 11 7.53 -1.32 -4.69
N VAL A 12 6.89 -1.84 -5.74
CA VAL A 12 5.58 -1.39 -6.20
C VAL A 12 4.62 -2.57 -6.30
N PHE A 13 3.40 -2.37 -5.81
CA PHE A 13 2.27 -3.25 -6.06
C PHE A 13 1.28 -2.58 -7.02
N GLU A 14 0.87 -3.28 -8.07
CA GLU A 14 -0.11 -2.83 -9.06
C GLU A 14 -1.23 -3.86 -9.20
N SER A 15 -2.46 -3.39 -9.40
CA SER A 15 -3.62 -4.25 -9.63
C SER A 15 -4.73 -3.52 -10.38
N GLU A 16 -5.33 -4.16 -11.38
CA GLU A 16 -6.54 -3.69 -12.06
C GLU A 16 -7.83 -4.15 -11.35
N ARG A 17 -7.70 -4.99 -10.32
CA ARG A 17 -8.81 -5.42 -9.46
C ARG A 17 -8.97 -4.48 -8.28
N ALA A 18 -10.23 -4.26 -7.88
CA ALA A 18 -10.56 -3.47 -6.70
C ALA A 18 -10.12 -4.18 -5.42
N PHE A 19 -9.75 -3.39 -4.41
CA PHE A 19 -9.58 -3.84 -3.04
C PHE A 19 -10.92 -3.88 -2.30
N ASP A 20 -11.10 -4.89 -1.46
CA ASP A 20 -12.06 -4.87 -0.36
C ASP A 20 -11.55 -3.88 0.70
N PRO A 21 -12.29 -2.78 0.99
CA PRO A 21 -11.83 -1.74 1.90
C PRO A 21 -11.50 -2.26 3.30
N MET A 22 -12.32 -3.16 3.83
CA MET A 22 -12.16 -3.69 5.19
C MET A 22 -10.95 -4.63 5.29
N LYS A 23 -10.72 -5.46 4.27
CA LYS A 23 -9.52 -6.31 4.24
C LYS A 23 -8.26 -5.47 4.12
N LEU A 24 -8.27 -4.46 3.26
CA LEU A 24 -7.13 -3.58 3.07
C LEU A 24 -6.79 -2.80 4.34
N GLU A 25 -7.78 -2.19 4.99
CA GLU A 25 -7.59 -1.45 6.26
C GLU A 25 -6.95 -2.34 7.33
N ARG A 26 -7.50 -3.54 7.56
CA ARG A 26 -6.95 -4.51 8.53
C ARG A 26 -5.52 -4.93 8.18
N TYR A 27 -5.25 -5.15 6.90
CA TYR A 27 -3.93 -5.56 6.44
C TYR A 27 -2.90 -4.46 6.63
N ILE A 28 -3.22 -3.23 6.24
CA ILE A 28 -2.35 -2.06 6.45
C ILE A 28 -2.08 -1.84 7.94
N GLY A 29 -3.11 -1.93 8.81
CA GLY A 29 -2.91 -1.82 10.26
C GLY A 29 -1.98 -2.90 10.82
N SER A 30 -2.07 -4.13 10.31
CA SER A 30 -1.15 -5.22 10.68
C SER A 30 0.27 -4.95 10.17
N LEU A 31 0.38 -4.47 8.93
CA LEU A 31 1.65 -4.17 8.28
C LEU A 31 2.39 -3.04 9.00
N THR A 32 1.70 -1.95 9.36
CA THR A 32 2.30 -0.85 10.12
C THR A 32 2.66 -1.28 11.54
N SER A 33 1.86 -2.12 12.19
CA SER A 33 2.18 -2.65 13.52
C SER A 33 3.45 -3.50 13.55
N VAL A 34 3.72 -4.27 12.48
CA VAL A 34 4.87 -5.19 12.41
C VAL A 34 6.11 -4.52 11.82
N TYR A 35 5.95 -3.79 10.71
CA TYR A 35 7.07 -3.26 9.93
C TYR A 35 7.19 -1.74 9.99
N GLY A 36 6.38 -1.02 10.76
CA GLY A 36 6.40 0.44 10.76
C GLY A 36 7.76 1.10 11.07
N PRO A 37 8.62 0.57 11.97
CA PRO A 37 9.98 1.11 12.13
C PRO A 37 10.84 1.04 10.85
N ASP A 38 10.58 0.04 10.02
CA ASP A 38 11.30 -0.26 8.79
C ASP A 38 10.63 0.32 7.53
N MET A 39 9.32 0.59 7.58
CA MET A 39 8.53 1.24 6.54
C MET A 39 8.69 2.76 6.60
N LEU A 40 9.67 3.29 5.88
CA LEU A 40 9.99 4.72 5.86
C LEU A 40 8.89 5.56 5.22
N ARG A 41 8.36 5.11 4.08
CA ARG A 41 7.30 5.81 3.37
C ARG A 41 6.53 4.84 2.50
N TYR A 42 5.24 5.04 2.41
CA TYR A 42 4.41 4.33 1.46
C TYR A 42 3.31 5.25 0.95
N LYS A 43 2.97 5.09 -0.32
CA LYS A 43 1.94 5.91 -0.96
C LYS A 43 1.28 5.11 -2.06
N GLY A 44 -0.03 5.25 -2.20
CA GLY A 44 -0.72 4.66 -3.33
C GLY A 44 -1.95 5.42 -3.76
N VAL A 45 -2.38 5.13 -4.98
CA VAL A 45 -3.75 5.35 -5.43
C VAL A 45 -4.45 4.01 -5.35
N LEU A 46 -5.63 3.98 -4.76
CA LEU A 46 -6.40 2.79 -4.49
C LEU A 46 -7.68 2.78 -5.33
N TYR A 47 -7.90 1.66 -6.00
CA TYR A 47 -9.20 1.26 -6.51
C TYR A 47 -9.89 0.41 -5.45
N LEU A 48 -10.95 0.95 -4.85
CA LEU A 48 -11.72 0.32 -3.79
C LEU A 48 -13.08 -0.12 -4.31
N ASP A 49 -13.54 -1.30 -3.88
CA ASP A 49 -14.86 -1.81 -4.21
C ASP A 49 -15.96 -0.91 -3.62
N GLY A 50 -17.00 -0.67 -4.40
CA GLY A 50 -18.09 0.23 -4.03
C GLY A 50 -17.73 1.74 -3.97
N VAL A 51 -16.53 2.16 -4.39
CA VAL A 51 -16.10 3.57 -4.36
C VAL A 51 -15.82 4.09 -5.78
N ASP A 52 -16.59 5.09 -6.22
CA ASP A 52 -16.46 5.68 -7.57
C ASP A 52 -15.34 6.74 -7.68
N ARG A 53 -14.67 7.01 -6.56
CA ARG A 53 -13.56 7.97 -6.46
C ARG A 53 -12.24 7.27 -6.28
N ARG A 54 -11.19 7.93 -6.77
CA ARG A 54 -9.81 7.56 -6.48
C ARG A 54 -9.55 7.85 -5.02
N VAL A 55 -8.97 6.91 -4.29
CA VAL A 55 -8.51 7.16 -2.93
C VAL A 55 -6.99 7.24 -2.94
N VAL A 56 -6.42 8.32 -2.42
CA VAL A 56 -4.98 8.37 -2.15
C VAL A 56 -4.75 7.88 -0.74
N PHE A 57 -3.74 7.04 -0.59
CA PHE A 57 -3.28 6.50 0.66
C PHE A 57 -1.82 6.88 0.82
N GLN A 58 -1.41 7.34 2.00
CA GLN A 58 -0.02 7.66 2.28
C GLN A 58 0.30 7.44 3.75
N GLY A 59 1.53 7.06 4.03
CA GLY A 59 1.99 6.93 5.39
C GLY A 59 3.50 6.95 5.54
N VAL A 60 3.91 7.20 6.78
CA VAL A 60 5.29 7.31 7.24
C VAL A 60 5.38 6.55 8.55
N HIS A 61 6.24 5.55 8.59
CA HIS A 61 6.34 4.64 9.73
C HIS A 61 4.98 4.02 10.11
N MET A 62 4.54 4.26 11.34
CA MET A 62 3.31 3.71 11.91
C MET A 62 2.05 4.45 11.45
N LEU A 63 2.19 5.64 10.87
CA LEU A 63 1.07 6.52 10.57
C LEU A 63 0.63 6.37 9.12
N ALA A 64 -0.64 6.04 8.95
CA ALA A 64 -1.32 5.91 7.67
C ALA A 64 -2.51 6.87 7.62
N VAL A 65 -2.67 7.58 6.51
CA VAL A 65 -3.83 8.44 6.23
C VAL A 65 -4.33 8.17 4.81
N SER A 66 -5.63 8.39 4.60
CA SER A 66 -6.26 8.23 3.29
C SER A 66 -7.25 9.37 3.03
N ASP A 67 -7.25 9.87 1.80
CA ASP A 67 -8.14 10.94 1.35
C ASP A 67 -8.80 10.55 0.01
N ALA A 68 -10.07 10.91 -0.15
CA ALA A 68 -10.76 10.77 -1.42
C ALA A 68 -10.35 11.90 -2.38
N LEU A 69 -9.88 11.54 -3.57
CA LEU A 69 -9.60 12.45 -4.68
C LEU A 69 -10.82 12.52 -5.62
N ASP A 70 -10.62 13.00 -6.85
CA ASP A 70 -11.69 13.07 -7.85
C ASP A 70 -12.23 11.67 -8.25
N PRO A 71 -13.47 11.61 -8.77
CA PRO A 71 -14.00 10.44 -9.45
C PRO A 71 -13.04 9.84 -10.48
N TRP A 72 -13.17 8.54 -10.75
CA TRP A 72 -12.40 7.86 -11.80
C TRP A 72 -12.61 8.51 -13.18
N GLY A 73 -13.84 8.96 -13.46
CA GLY A 73 -14.19 9.58 -14.73
C GLY A 73 -14.00 8.60 -15.89
N THR A 74 -13.24 9.01 -16.91
CA THR A 74 -12.90 8.15 -18.07
C THR A 74 -11.67 7.27 -17.84
N ARG A 75 -11.01 7.37 -16.68
CA ARG A 75 -9.81 6.59 -16.38
C ARG A 75 -10.21 5.16 -16.01
N THR A 76 -9.44 4.18 -16.48
CA THR A 76 -9.55 2.80 -16.02
C THR A 76 -9.17 2.71 -14.53
N PRO A 77 -10.08 2.23 -13.66
CA PRO A 77 -9.76 2.05 -12.24
C PRO A 77 -8.62 1.06 -12.03
N SER A 78 -7.63 1.47 -11.23
CA SER A 78 -6.47 0.64 -10.92
C SER A 78 -5.80 1.11 -9.63
N SER A 79 -5.13 0.18 -8.96
CA SER A 79 -4.34 0.45 -7.77
C SER A 79 -2.86 0.46 -8.12
N LYS A 80 -2.12 1.41 -7.55
CA LYS A 80 -0.66 1.46 -7.57
C LYS A 80 -0.16 1.95 -6.23
N ILE A 81 0.63 1.13 -5.54
CA ILE A 81 1.17 1.43 -4.22
C ILE A 81 2.68 1.26 -4.27
N VAL A 82 3.42 2.28 -3.82
CA VAL A 82 4.87 2.21 -3.62
C VAL A 82 5.16 2.10 -2.13
N PHE A 83 6.07 1.20 -1.79
CA PHE A 83 6.65 1.07 -0.45
C PHE A 83 8.14 1.41 -0.52
N ILE A 84 8.64 2.09 0.50
CA ILE A 84 10.04 2.46 0.68
C ILE A 84 10.40 2.09 2.12
N GLY A 85 11.41 1.25 2.31
CA GLY A 85 11.83 0.82 3.64
C GLY A 85 13.09 -0.03 3.66
N ARG A 86 13.45 -0.49 4.85
CA ARG A 86 14.63 -1.34 5.08
C ARG A 86 14.19 -2.79 5.31
N ASN A 87 14.85 -3.76 4.69
CA ASN A 87 14.61 -5.19 4.94
C ASN A 87 13.12 -5.61 4.86
N LEU A 88 12.31 -4.93 4.04
CA LEU A 88 10.89 -5.24 3.90
C LEU A 88 10.72 -6.53 3.08
N PRO A 89 9.88 -7.49 3.51
CA PRO A 89 9.66 -8.72 2.77
C PRO A 89 8.68 -8.48 1.61
N GLU A 90 9.16 -7.86 0.53
CA GLU A 90 8.39 -7.46 -0.65
C GLU A 90 7.38 -8.52 -1.11
N GLU A 91 7.83 -9.75 -1.36
CA GLU A 91 6.94 -10.80 -1.84
C GLU A 91 5.80 -11.11 -0.86
N ALA A 92 6.09 -11.14 0.45
CA ALA A 92 5.07 -11.38 1.47
C ALA A 92 4.08 -10.22 1.52
N ILE A 93 4.58 -8.99 1.40
CA ILE A 93 3.75 -7.78 1.39
C ILE A 93 2.81 -7.79 0.17
N CYS A 94 3.34 -8.06 -1.01
CA CYS A 94 2.59 -8.15 -2.26
C CYS A 94 1.57 -9.29 -2.24
N ARG A 95 1.93 -10.47 -1.70
CA ARG A 95 0.98 -11.58 -1.53
C ARG A 95 -0.15 -11.21 -0.58
N GLY A 96 0.15 -10.58 0.56
CA GLY A 96 -0.86 -10.12 1.51
C GLY A 96 -1.82 -9.09 0.91
N LEU A 97 -1.29 -8.11 0.16
CA LEU A 97 -2.12 -7.17 -0.61
C LEU A 97 -3.03 -7.90 -1.61
N ALA A 98 -2.51 -8.89 -2.34
CA ALA A 98 -3.32 -9.65 -3.29
C ALA A 98 -4.51 -10.37 -2.62
N THR A 99 -4.39 -10.79 -1.34
CA THR A 99 -5.53 -11.38 -0.59
C THR A 99 -6.64 -10.40 -0.26
N CYS A 100 -6.35 -9.10 -0.33
CA CYS A 100 -7.31 -8.02 -0.08
C CYS A 100 -8.13 -7.65 -1.33
N LEU A 101 -7.80 -8.21 -2.50
CA LEU A 101 -8.55 -7.97 -3.73
C LEU A 101 -9.90 -8.69 -3.71
N VAL A 102 -10.93 -8.07 -4.28
CA VAL A 102 -12.24 -8.71 -4.48
C VAL A 102 -12.12 -9.85 -5.49
N ARG A 103 -12.87 -10.94 -5.28
CA ARG A 103 -12.80 -12.14 -6.13
C ARG A 103 -13.35 -11.89 -7.51
#